data_AF-A0A1R4FU74-F1
#
_entry.id   AF-A0A1R4FU74-F1
#
_cell.length_a   1.000
_cell.length_b   1.000
_cell.length_c   1.000
_cell.angle_alpha   90.00
_cell.angle_beta   90.00
_cell.angle_gamma   90.00
#
_symmetry.space_group_name_H-M   'P 1'
#
loop_
_entity.id
_entity.type
_entity.pdbx_description
1 polymer ?
#
loop_
_entity_poly.entity_id
_entity_poly.type
_entity_poly.pdbx_seq_one_letter_code
_entity_poly.pdbx_strand_id
1 'polypeptide(L)'
;MERGFIAADAVLAVDLVFDLAADNRRGVEALDTIREPGETAARGGVEHGWRTAPVSPGPEGRHEVRAEMVRAIRVEPVEWFERKLGVVLAGIAQELAPRQEETP
;
A
#
# COMPACT_ATOMS: atom_id res chain seq x y z
N MET A 1 -3.71 -19.83 23.06
CA MET A 1 -3.60 -18.99 21.86
C MET A 1 -2.13 -18.75 21.60
N GLU A 2 -1.62 -19.14 20.43
CA GLU A 2 -0.22 -18.88 20.09
C GLU A 2 0.01 -17.37 19.99
N ARG A 3 1.13 -16.88 20.51
CA ARG A 3 1.53 -15.45 20.49
C ARG A 3 0.67 -14.45 21.28
N GLY A 4 -0.32 -14.92 22.05
CA GLY A 4 -1.04 -14.12 23.06
C GLY A 4 -2.11 -13.16 22.56
N PHE A 5 -2.42 -13.15 21.26
CA PHE A 5 -3.59 -12.45 20.72
C PHE A 5 -4.88 -13.01 21.29
N ILE A 6 -5.91 -12.17 21.44
CA ILE A 6 -7.29 -12.67 21.55
C ILE A 6 -7.77 -13.13 20.18
N ALA A 7 -8.77 -14.03 20.14
CA ALA A 7 -9.22 -14.64 18.89
C ALA A 7 -9.71 -13.61 17.86
N ALA A 8 -10.44 -12.58 18.29
CA ALA A 8 -10.92 -11.52 17.39
C ALA A 8 -9.76 -10.75 16.73
N ASP A 9 -8.77 -10.35 17.53
CA ASP A 9 -7.61 -9.60 17.07
C ASP A 9 -6.70 -10.44 16.17
N ALA A 10 -6.56 -11.73 16.46
CA ALA A 10 -5.83 -12.66 15.60
C ALA A 10 -6.47 -12.77 14.21
N VAL A 11 -7.80 -12.88 14.14
CA VAL A 11 -8.52 -12.95 12.86
C VAL A 11 -8.36 -11.63 12.09
N LEU A 12 -8.55 -10.49 12.76
CA LEU A 12 -8.42 -9.18 12.12
C LEU A 12 -6.99 -8.93 11.59
N ALA A 13 -5.96 -9.30 12.35
CA ALA A 13 -4.56 -9.17 11.92
C ALA A 13 -4.26 -10.00 10.67
N VAL A 14 -4.76 -11.25 10.63
CA VAL A 14 -4.57 -12.16 9.49
C VAL A 14 -5.31 -11.64 8.26
N ASP A 15 -6.58 -11.24 8.43
CA ASP A 15 -7.44 -10.69 7.37
C ASP A 15 -6.78 -9.48 6.70
N LEU A 16 -6.29 -8.52 7.50
CA LEU A 16 -5.64 -7.31 7.01
C LEU A 16 -4.38 -7.61 6.17
N VAL A 17 -3.56 -8.58 6.59
CA VAL A 17 -2.36 -8.97 5.84
C VAL A 17 -2.71 -9.69 4.54
N PHE A 18 -3.72 -10.57 4.56
CA PHE A 18 -4.19 -11.27 3.37
C PHE A 18 -4.77 -10.30 2.34
N ASP A 19 -5.62 -9.36 2.77
CA ASP A 19 -6.20 -8.35 1.90
C ASP A 19 -5.12 -7.46 1.29
N LEU A 20 -4.15 -7.00 2.10
CA LEU A 20 -3.03 -6.22 1.58
C LEU A 20 -2.28 -6.96 0.46
N ALA A 21 -1.98 -8.25 0.65
CA ALA A 21 -1.27 -9.05 -0.34
C ALA A 21 -2.11 -9.30 -1.60
N ALA A 22 -3.38 -9.67 -1.42
CA ALA A 22 -4.30 -9.93 -2.52
C ALA A 22 -4.54 -8.68 -3.38
N ASP A 23 -4.81 -7.54 -2.74
CA ASP A 23 -5.07 -6.29 -3.42
C ASP A 23 -3.82 -5.70 -4.07
N ASN A 24 -2.66 -5.85 -3.43
CA ASN A 24 -1.40 -5.46 -4.07
C ASN A 24 -1.19 -6.24 -5.38
N ARG A 25 -1.33 -7.57 -5.34
CA ARG A 25 -1.16 -8.40 -6.54
C ARG A 25 -2.16 -8.02 -7.63
N ARG A 26 -3.45 -7.93 -7.30
CA ARG A 26 -4.51 -7.53 -8.25
C ARG A 26 -4.24 -6.15 -8.86
N GLY A 27 -3.80 -5.19 -8.04
CA GLY A 27 -3.49 -3.84 -8.49
C GLY A 27 -2.30 -3.79 -9.46
N VAL A 28 -1.25 -4.57 -9.18
CA VAL A 28 -0.08 -4.69 -10.07
C VAL A 28 -0.46 -5.33 -11.39
N GLU A 29 -1.20 -6.44 -11.35
CA GLU A 29 -1.71 -7.11 -12.56
C GLU A 29 -2.56 -6.15 -13.40
N ALA A 30 -3.46 -5.38 -12.76
CA ALA A 30 -4.29 -4.41 -13.47
C ALA A 30 -3.47 -3.27 -14.10
N LEU A 31 -2.39 -2.82 -13.44
CA LEU A 31 -1.52 -1.76 -13.94
C LEU A 31 -0.65 -2.22 -15.12
N ASP A 32 -0.20 -3.48 -15.10
CA ASP A 32 0.74 -4.02 -16.09
C ASP A 32 0.05 -4.75 -17.25
N THR A 33 -1.25 -5.03 -17.12
CA THR A 33 -2.04 -5.61 -18.21
C THR A 33 -2.13 -4.65 -19.40
N ILE A 34 -1.76 -5.14 -20.58
CA ILE A 34 -2.09 -4.52 -21.88
C ILE A 34 -3.39 -5.16 -22.34
N ARG A 35 -4.45 -4.36 -22.52
CA ARG A 35 -5.79 -4.87 -22.84
C ARG A 35 -5.98 -5.09 -24.34
N GLU A 36 -5.49 -4.19 -25.17
CA GLU A 36 -5.59 -4.28 -26.63
C GLU A 36 -4.22 -4.11 -27.33
N PRO A 37 -4.00 -4.71 -28.52
CA PRO A 37 -2.80 -4.49 -29.32
C PRO A 37 -2.63 -3.00 -29.66
N GLY A 38 -1.50 -2.41 -29.25
CA GLY A 38 -1.18 -1.00 -29.48
C GLY A 38 -1.51 -0.06 -28.32
N GLU A 39 -2.11 -0.55 -27.24
CA GLU A 39 -2.28 0.22 -26.01
C GLU A 39 -1.02 0.22 -25.15
N THR A 40 -0.75 1.33 -24.47
CA THR A 40 0.22 1.37 -23.37
C THR A 40 -0.38 0.71 -22.13
N ALA A 41 0.42 -0.04 -21.38
CA ALA A 41 0.03 -0.54 -20.06
C ALA A 41 -0.54 0.59 -19.20
N ALA A 42 -1.58 0.27 -18.41
CA ALA A 42 -2.30 1.25 -17.61
C ALA A 42 -1.37 2.06 -16.69
N ARG A 43 -0.29 1.44 -16.21
CA ARG A 43 0.78 2.10 -15.44
C ARG A 43 1.32 3.36 -16.11
N GLY A 44 1.61 3.31 -17.41
CA GLY A 44 2.14 4.45 -18.15
C GLY A 44 1.11 5.58 -18.28
N GLY A 45 -0.16 5.23 -18.51
CA GLY A 45 -1.26 6.20 -18.57
C GLY A 45 -1.51 6.90 -17.22
N VAL A 46 -1.49 6.14 -16.12
CA VAL A 46 -1.63 6.68 -14.76
C VAL A 46 -0.47 7.61 -14.42
N GLU A 47 0.78 7.20 -14.70
CA GLU A 47 1.95 8.06 -14.50
C GLU A 47 1.84 9.35 -15.30
N HIS A 48 1.48 9.25 -16.59
CA HIS A 48 1.34 10.41 -17.46
C HIS A 48 0.25 11.37 -16.95
N GLY A 49 -0.92 10.86 -16.60
CA GLY A 49 -2.01 11.66 -16.02
C GLY A 49 -1.59 12.36 -14.74
N TRP A 50 -0.88 11.64 -13.86
CA TRP A 50 -0.30 12.24 -12.66
C TRP A 50 0.80 13.23 -12.95
N ARG A 51 1.43 13.31 -14.13
CA ARG A 51 2.43 14.34 -14.47
C ARG A 51 1.85 15.56 -15.16
N THR A 52 0.76 15.37 -15.89
CA THR A 52 0.15 16.43 -16.71
C THR A 52 -1.07 17.08 -16.07
N ALA A 53 -1.68 16.46 -15.06
CA ALA A 53 -2.78 17.07 -14.31
C ALA A 53 -2.42 18.48 -13.80
N PRO A 54 -3.30 19.47 -13.94
CA PRO A 54 -3.05 20.81 -13.42
C PRO A 54 -2.96 20.78 -11.90
N VAL A 55 -1.94 21.42 -11.32
CA VAL A 55 -1.89 21.62 -9.86
C VAL A 55 -2.74 22.86 -9.58
N SER A 56 -3.98 22.65 -9.16
CA SER A 56 -4.80 23.76 -8.66
C SER A 56 -4.10 24.42 -7.47
N PRO A 57 -4.12 25.76 -7.36
CA PRO A 57 -3.65 26.43 -6.16
C PRO A 57 -4.38 25.84 -4.95
N GLY A 58 -3.61 25.37 -3.99
CA GLY A 58 -4.08 24.57 -2.87
C GLY A 58 -3.05 24.55 -1.75
N PRO A 59 -3.31 23.79 -0.67
CA PRO A 59 -2.41 23.73 0.48
C PRO A 59 -0.96 23.43 0.07
N GLU A 60 -0.02 23.98 0.83
CA GLU A 60 1.41 23.66 0.73
C GLU A 60 1.61 22.13 0.73
N GLY A 61 2.53 21.63 -0.11
CA GLY A 61 2.87 20.19 -0.18
C GLY A 61 2.19 19.37 -1.28
N ARG A 62 1.23 19.89 -2.05
CA ARG A 62 0.62 19.14 -3.18
C ARG A 62 1.62 18.67 -4.23
N HIS A 63 2.63 19.49 -4.51
CA HIS A 63 3.70 19.14 -5.44
C HIS A 63 4.56 17.99 -4.92
N GLU A 64 4.84 17.97 -3.62
CA GLU A 64 5.64 16.92 -2.97
C GLU A 64 4.88 15.60 -2.94
N VAL A 65 3.61 15.62 -2.54
CA VAL A 65 2.73 14.44 -2.58
C VAL A 65 2.64 13.88 -4.00
N ARG A 66 2.47 14.75 -5.00
CA ARG A 66 2.43 14.35 -6.41
C ARG A 66 3.76 13.74 -6.87
N ALA A 67 4.88 14.31 -6.48
CA ALA A 67 6.20 13.76 -6.77
C ALA A 67 6.34 12.35 -6.17
N GLU A 68 5.89 12.16 -4.93
CA GLU A 68 5.88 10.85 -4.28
C GLU A 68 4.93 9.85 -4.94
N MET A 69 3.76 10.27 -5.41
CA MET A 69 2.86 9.41 -6.19
C MET A 69 3.55 8.91 -7.46
N VAL A 70 4.15 9.81 -8.24
CA VAL A 70 4.90 9.46 -9.45
C VAL A 70 6.10 8.56 -9.12
N ARG A 71 6.78 8.79 -8.00
CA ARG A 71 7.85 7.92 -7.52
C ARG A 71 7.30 6.53 -7.21
N ALA A 72 6.21 6.43 -6.45
CA ALA A 72 5.66 5.17 -5.98
C ALA A 72 5.19 4.25 -7.12
N ILE A 73 4.59 4.77 -8.19
CA ILE A 73 4.16 3.94 -9.33
C ILE A 73 5.31 3.38 -10.17
N ARG A 74 6.51 3.95 -10.01
CA ARG A 74 7.76 3.53 -10.66
C ARG A 74 8.61 2.59 -9.81
N VAL A 75 8.34 2.50 -8.52
CA VAL A 75 9.02 1.57 -7.63
C VAL A 75 8.63 0.14 -8.01
N GLU A 76 9.57 -0.79 -7.86
CA GLU A 76 9.30 -2.20 -8.08
C GLU A 76 8.14 -2.65 -7.17
N PRO A 77 7.12 -3.35 -7.71
CA PRO A 77 5.92 -3.70 -6.94
C PRO A 77 6.19 -4.42 -5.61
N VAL A 78 7.23 -5.26 -5.57
CA VAL A 78 7.63 -5.99 -4.36
C VAL A 78 8.20 -5.05 -3.30
N GLU A 79 9.03 -4.08 -3.69
CA GLU A 79 9.63 -3.10 -2.76
C GLU A 79 8.53 -2.22 -2.15
N TRP A 80 7.56 -1.79 -2.96
CA TRP A 80 6.43 -1.02 -2.44
C TRP A 80 5.52 -1.86 -1.53
N PHE A 81 5.34 -3.14 -1.84
CA PHE A 81 4.60 -4.07 -0.99
C PHE A 81 5.29 -4.27 0.36
N GLU A 82 6.60 -4.50 0.39
CA GLU A 82 7.37 -4.67 1.64
C GLU A 82 7.24 -3.46 2.57
N ARG A 83 7.28 -2.24 2.00
CA ARG A 83 7.07 -1.01 2.77
C ARG A 83 5.67 -0.94 3.38
N LYS A 84 4.63 -1.26 2.60
CA LYS A 84 3.25 -1.31 3.11
C LYS A 84 3.07 -2.38 4.18
N LEU A 85 3.65 -3.56 3.96
CA LEU A 85 3.61 -4.66 4.91
C LEU A 85 4.27 -4.27 6.23
N GLY A 86 5.42 -3.59 6.18
CA GLY A 86 6.09 -3.06 7.38
C GLY A 86 5.19 -2.12 8.19
N VAL A 87 4.50 -1.20 7.52
CA VAL A 87 3.54 -0.28 8.18
C VAL A 87 2.37 -1.04 8.79
N VAL A 88 1.79 -2.00 8.06
CA VAL A 88 0.66 -2.81 8.54
C VAL A 88 1.07 -3.66 9.74
N LEU A 89 2.22 -4.32 9.69
CA LEU A 89 2.72 -5.13 10.80
C LEU A 89 3.03 -4.28 12.04
N ALA A 90 3.56 -3.07 11.86
CA ALA A 90 3.77 -2.13 12.96
C ALA A 90 2.43 -1.70 13.60
N GLY A 91 1.42 -1.40 12.79
CA GLY A 91 0.07 -1.09 13.27
C GLY A 91 -0.58 -2.26 14.01
N ILE A 92 -0.48 -3.47 13.48
CA ILE A 92 -0.95 -4.70 14.16
C ILE A 92 -0.24 -4.88 15.51
N ALA A 93 1.08 -4.70 15.54
CA ALA A 93 1.86 -4.81 16.77
C ALA A 93 1.46 -3.77 17.83
N GLN A 94 1.06 -2.57 17.41
CA GLN A 94 0.66 -1.50 18.32
C GLN A 94 -0.79 -1.63 18.80
N GLU A 95 -1.70 -2.03 17.92
CA GLU A 95 -3.15 -1.97 18.18
C GLU A 95 -3.77 -3.32 18.58
N LEU A 96 -3.22 -4.44 18.09
CA LEU A 96 -3.84 -5.77 18.18
C LEU A 96 -3.02 -6.81 18.93
N ALA A 97 -1.68 -6.65 18.96
CA ALA A 97 -0.84 -7.58 19.69
C ALA A 97 -1.06 -7.42 21.21
N PRO A 98 -0.94 -8.51 21.98
CA PRO A 98 -0.99 -8.42 23.44
C PRO A 98 0.07 -7.46 23.95
N ARG A 99 -0.36 -6.51 24.79
CA ARG A 99 0.58 -5.61 25.48
C ARG A 99 1.44 -6.44 26.42
N GLN A 100 2.75 -6.24 26.36
CA GLN A 100 3.62 -6.67 27.45
C GLN A 100 3.22 -5.83 28.66
N GLU A 101 2.62 -6.43 29.68
CA GLU A 101 2.48 -5.74 30.97
C GLU A 101 3.92 -5.50 31.48
N GLU A 102 4.34 -4.24 31.53
CA GLU A 102 5.57 -3.85 32.23
C GLU A 102 5.39 -4.27 33.69
N THR A 103 6.06 -5.37 34.07
CA THR A 103 6.09 -5.80 35.46
C THR A 103 6.99 -4.81 36.22
N PRO A 104 6.49 -4.16 37.29
CA PRO A 104 7.26 -3.16 38.05
C PRO A 104 8.48 -3.73 38.78
#